data_AF-A0A1V5E2E1-F1
#
_entry.id   AF-A0A1V5E2E1-F1
#
_cell.length_a   1.000
_cell.length_b   1.000
_cell.length_c   1.000
_cell.angle_alpha   90.00
_cell.angle_beta   90.00
_cell.angle_gamma   90.00
#
_symmetry.space_group_name_H-M   'P 1'
#
loop_
_entity.id
_entity.type
_entity.pdbx_description
1 polymer ?
#
loop_
_entity_poly.entity_id
_entity_poly.type
_entity_poly.pdbx_seq_one_letter_code
_entity_poly.pdbx_strand_id
1 'polypeptide(L)'
;MIAAIVAGGKGTRLKDVSGEIPKPMVPVGGKPVLEHQVALLARWGAREVHILTGYLGHVIEQYFGDGSRFGLSIRYHREAKPLGTAGCVAALAGLIDEPFVLLYGDIVLDMNLADFAAFHRDKGSAATLAVHPNDHPRDSDLVVMDEGRRITGFIPKDRKLRWYANCVSAAVYVLSPGVFRYIPAGRPSDFVRDVFPAMLAADEPLFGYRTSEYIKDMGTTERYEKVSRDLAAGRIARFARPNRRPAIFMDRDGTLVEEVDLLRCVDDLKPFPFTPQAVKTINGSDFLSFIITNQPVVARNLCSMEDVREVHRKLETLLGEEGAYVDDIYFCPHHPDRGYPEENPLYKIDCRCRKPKTGMIEAAARDYPVDLGASWFVGDRTMDLQTGINAGLATVLVRTGKAGKDGRFDVRPDFTFDTLGEAVAFIIEGRPALLEKLAPVVDAAAARRGPSPYVIAVGGQARSGKSTLARLLARTLGERGVTARVLSLDNWLVGAPERTADMTVRERYRYRDIESDIERLLAGEAIELSRYDAYRRTAAPGGTFSLDGAHCLIVDGVAALDVPGLREVASCRLFADIPEARRRERFFAFYRWKDMPEPEIEALYRERLVDEVPCIEASKQHAQIVVRIP
;
A
#
# COMPACT_ATOMS: atom_id res chain seq x y z
N MET A 1 10.42 -32.12 8.64
CA MET A 1 11.25 -31.23 7.80
C MET A 1 12.66 -31.20 8.35
N ILE A 2 13.70 -31.28 7.51
CA ILE A 2 15.10 -31.00 7.91
C ILE A 2 15.41 -29.53 7.60
N ALA A 3 16.23 -28.91 8.45
CA ALA A 3 16.72 -27.56 8.23
C ALA A 3 18.23 -27.46 8.47
N ALA A 4 18.84 -26.45 7.88
CA ALA A 4 20.22 -26.06 8.10
C ALA A 4 20.33 -24.56 8.33
N ILE A 5 21.27 -24.14 9.18
CA ILE A 5 21.52 -22.73 9.47
C ILE A 5 23.01 -22.42 9.29
N VAL A 6 23.33 -21.43 8.45
CA VAL A 6 24.68 -20.91 8.27
C VAL A 6 24.99 -19.92 9.39
N ALA A 7 25.79 -20.34 10.37
CA ALA A 7 26.06 -19.59 11.61
C ALA A 7 27.55 -19.26 11.84
N GLY A 8 28.36 -19.19 10.78
CA GLY A 8 29.82 -19.01 10.86
C GLY A 8 30.34 -17.56 10.94
N GLY A 9 29.48 -16.55 10.72
CA GLY A 9 29.91 -15.17 10.49
C GLY A 9 30.50 -14.43 11.71
N LYS A 10 31.64 -13.75 11.50
CA LYS A 10 32.34 -12.93 12.52
C LYS A 10 31.61 -11.65 12.97
N GLY A 11 30.63 -11.16 12.22
CA GLY A 11 29.86 -9.97 12.60
C GLY A 11 30.63 -8.63 12.59
N THR A 12 31.68 -8.47 11.80
CA THR A 12 32.59 -7.32 11.86
C THR A 12 31.94 -5.94 11.68
N ARG A 13 30.83 -5.84 10.93
CA ARG A 13 30.06 -4.60 10.69
C ARG A 13 29.04 -4.27 11.79
N LEU A 14 28.83 -5.19 12.74
CA LEU A 14 27.93 -5.06 13.88
C LEU A 14 28.73 -5.05 15.19
N LYS A 15 30.05 -4.88 15.13
CA LYS A 15 30.98 -5.14 16.25
C LYS A 15 30.64 -4.32 17.50
N ASP A 16 30.16 -3.10 17.32
CA ASP A 16 29.77 -2.21 18.42
C ASP A 16 28.55 -2.72 19.22
N VAL A 17 27.69 -3.52 18.57
CA VAL A 17 26.51 -4.14 19.19
C VAL A 17 26.79 -5.60 19.59
N SER A 18 27.53 -6.33 18.76
CA SER A 18 27.81 -7.76 18.98
C SER A 18 28.90 -8.01 20.01
N GLY A 19 29.74 -7.03 20.35
CA GLY A 19 30.86 -7.23 21.28
C GLY A 19 31.71 -8.45 20.90
N GLU A 20 31.83 -9.41 21.83
CA GLU A 20 32.54 -10.69 21.65
C GLU A 20 31.63 -11.91 21.46
N ILE A 21 30.34 -11.75 21.12
CA ILE A 21 29.45 -12.88 20.82
C ILE A 21 29.33 -13.12 19.30
N PRO A 22 29.11 -14.38 18.85
CA PRO A 22 28.83 -14.66 17.44
C PRO A 22 27.62 -13.84 16.96
N LYS A 23 27.65 -13.39 15.69
CA LYS A 23 26.55 -12.57 15.13
C LYS A 23 25.16 -13.20 15.30
N PRO A 24 24.94 -14.51 15.06
CA PRO A 24 23.64 -15.15 15.30
C PRO A 24 23.16 -15.12 16.76
N MET A 25 24.08 -14.87 17.71
CA MET A 25 23.78 -14.84 19.13
C MET A 25 23.39 -13.44 19.65
N VAL A 26 23.47 -12.40 18.80
CA VAL A 26 23.07 -11.04 19.19
C VAL A 26 21.58 -11.05 19.57
N PRO A 27 21.22 -10.53 20.76
CA PRO A 27 19.86 -10.61 21.26
C PRO A 27 18.94 -9.59 20.57
N VAL A 28 17.76 -10.02 20.16
CA VAL A 28 16.66 -9.15 19.72
C VAL A 28 15.45 -9.47 20.61
N GLY A 29 14.94 -8.50 21.35
CA GLY A 29 13.85 -8.73 22.32
C GLY A 29 14.22 -9.70 23.44
N GLY A 30 15.48 -9.69 23.90
CA GLY A 30 15.96 -10.53 24.99
C GLY A 30 16.35 -11.96 24.60
N LYS A 31 16.23 -12.33 23.32
CA LYS A 31 16.58 -13.67 22.82
C LYS A 31 17.55 -13.59 21.64
N PRO A 32 18.54 -14.50 21.53
CA PRO A 32 19.40 -14.61 20.35
C PRO A 32 18.58 -14.70 19.06
N VAL A 33 19.04 -14.08 17.96
CA VAL A 33 18.41 -14.25 16.64
C VAL A 33 18.32 -15.72 16.24
N LEU A 34 19.36 -16.49 16.51
CA LEU A 34 19.36 -17.93 16.26
C LEU A 34 18.28 -18.67 17.06
N GLU A 35 17.90 -18.20 18.26
CA GLU A 35 16.80 -18.78 19.04
C GLU A 35 15.46 -18.53 18.36
N HIS A 36 15.24 -17.31 17.85
CA HIS A 36 14.04 -17.00 17.07
C HIS A 36 13.91 -17.91 15.83
N GLN A 37 15.02 -18.20 15.15
CA GLN A 37 15.04 -19.11 14.00
C GLN A 37 14.76 -20.57 14.39
N VAL A 38 15.40 -21.07 15.47
CA VAL A 38 15.15 -22.44 15.97
C VAL A 38 13.69 -22.59 16.43
N ALA A 39 13.13 -21.57 17.09
CA ALA A 39 11.73 -21.57 17.49
C ALA A 39 10.78 -21.54 16.28
N LEU A 40 11.09 -20.77 15.23
CA LEU A 40 10.34 -20.77 13.96
C LEU A 40 10.35 -22.15 13.30
N LEU A 41 11.53 -22.78 13.23
CA LEU A 41 11.71 -24.12 12.67
C LEU A 41 10.90 -25.16 13.45
N ALA A 42 10.98 -25.12 14.79
CA ALA A 42 10.18 -25.99 15.66
C ALA A 42 8.68 -25.81 15.43
N ARG A 43 8.20 -24.56 15.34
CA ARG A 43 6.79 -24.22 15.08
C ARG A 43 6.28 -24.81 13.77
N TRP A 44 7.13 -24.91 12.75
CA TRP A 44 6.79 -25.50 11.45
C TRP A 44 7.17 -27.00 11.32
N GLY A 45 7.50 -27.67 12.43
CA GLY A 45 7.71 -29.12 12.46
C GLY A 45 9.07 -29.58 11.93
N ALA A 46 10.11 -28.77 12.11
CA ALA A 46 11.48 -29.23 11.89
C ALA A 46 11.81 -30.34 12.92
N ARG A 47 12.26 -31.50 12.43
CA ARG A 47 12.67 -32.63 13.27
C ARG A 47 14.15 -32.58 13.62
N GLU A 48 14.94 -32.05 12.70
CA GLU A 48 16.40 -32.02 12.77
C GLU A 48 16.91 -30.72 12.15
N VAL A 49 17.84 -30.07 12.85
CA VAL A 49 18.46 -28.80 12.47
C VAL A 49 19.97 -28.94 12.49
N HIS A 50 20.60 -28.69 11.34
CA HIS A 50 22.05 -28.69 11.19
C HIS A 50 22.58 -27.26 11.32
N ILE A 51 23.34 -26.96 12.37
CA ILE A 51 23.94 -25.63 12.56
C ILE A 51 25.41 -25.68 12.12
N LEU A 52 25.71 -24.95 11.05
CA LEU A 52 27.04 -24.82 10.47
C LEU A 52 27.77 -23.69 11.20
N THR A 53 28.56 -24.04 12.22
CA THR A 53 29.22 -23.09 13.11
C THR A 53 30.63 -22.74 12.63
N GLY A 54 31.09 -21.54 12.97
CA GLY A 54 32.43 -21.06 12.65
C GLY A 54 33.02 -20.27 13.81
N TYR A 55 33.19 -18.96 13.63
CA TYR A 55 33.72 -18.09 14.69
C TYR A 55 32.90 -18.22 15.98
N LEU A 56 33.59 -18.53 17.09
CA LEU A 56 32.99 -18.71 18.43
C LEU A 56 31.84 -19.75 18.47
N GLY A 57 31.88 -20.78 17.61
CA GLY A 57 30.84 -21.82 17.53
C GLY A 57 30.51 -22.53 18.85
N HIS A 58 31.46 -22.61 19.80
CA HIS A 58 31.23 -23.21 21.12
C HIS A 58 30.17 -22.46 21.94
N VAL A 59 30.01 -21.14 21.75
CA VAL A 59 28.96 -20.34 22.41
C VAL A 59 27.58 -20.80 21.95
N ILE A 60 27.44 -21.08 20.65
CA ILE A 60 26.20 -21.58 20.05
C ILE A 60 25.91 -22.99 20.58
N GLU A 61 26.89 -23.89 20.51
CA GLU A 61 26.76 -25.28 20.98
C GLU A 61 26.35 -25.36 22.45
N GLN A 62 26.99 -24.57 23.32
CA GLN A 62 26.65 -24.51 24.74
C GLN A 62 25.24 -23.95 25.00
N TYR A 63 24.82 -22.94 24.24
CA TYR A 63 23.50 -22.32 24.41
C TYR A 63 22.37 -23.26 24.01
N PHE A 64 22.50 -23.96 22.88
CA PHE A 64 21.43 -24.75 22.26
C PHE A 64 21.44 -26.24 22.64
N GLY A 65 22.57 -26.79 23.07
CA GLY A 65 22.68 -28.21 23.44
C GLY A 65 22.29 -29.13 22.28
N ASP A 66 21.58 -30.20 22.56
CA ASP A 66 21.06 -31.12 21.53
C ASP A 66 19.73 -30.67 20.89
N GLY A 67 19.19 -29.51 21.29
CA GLY A 67 17.91 -28.99 20.80
C GLY A 67 16.67 -29.53 21.50
N SER A 68 16.79 -30.49 22.43
CA SER A 68 15.65 -31.11 23.12
C SER A 68 14.73 -30.10 23.81
N ARG A 69 15.29 -29.00 24.35
CA ARG A 69 14.54 -27.84 24.89
C ARG A 69 13.51 -27.26 23.92
N PHE A 70 13.75 -27.37 22.62
CA PHE A 70 12.91 -26.82 21.56
C PHE A 70 12.04 -27.89 20.88
N GLY A 71 12.08 -29.14 21.33
CA GLY A 71 11.32 -30.25 20.74
C GLY A 71 11.87 -30.74 19.39
N LEU A 72 13.15 -30.49 19.10
CA LEU A 72 13.84 -30.92 17.88
C LEU A 72 15.26 -31.41 18.18
N SER A 73 15.92 -32.03 17.20
CA SER A 73 17.33 -32.42 17.31
C SER A 73 18.23 -31.40 16.62
N ILE A 74 19.33 -31.00 17.27
CA ILE A 74 20.35 -30.13 16.68
C ILE A 74 21.66 -30.89 16.50
N ARG A 75 22.25 -30.79 15.31
CA ARG A 75 23.62 -31.27 15.01
C ARG A 75 24.51 -30.11 14.59
N TYR A 76 25.74 -30.11 15.06
CA TYR A 76 26.70 -29.05 14.77
C TYR A 76 27.78 -29.50 13.80
N HIS A 77 28.14 -28.59 12.90
CA HIS A 77 29.16 -28.81 11.89
C HIS A 77 30.12 -27.63 11.94
N ARG A 78 31.26 -27.80 12.59
CA ARG A 78 32.22 -26.71 12.78
C ARG A 78 33.16 -26.59 11.59
N GLU A 79 33.21 -25.44 10.95
CA GLU A 79 34.21 -25.15 9.92
C GLU A 79 35.56 -24.80 10.56
N ALA A 80 36.65 -25.41 10.07
CA ALA A 80 38.00 -25.09 10.53
C ALA A 80 38.53 -23.76 9.97
N LYS A 81 38.05 -23.37 8.80
CA LYS A 81 38.36 -22.12 8.09
C LYS A 81 37.07 -21.60 7.45
N PRO A 82 36.91 -20.28 7.24
CA PRO A 82 35.71 -19.75 6.59
C PRO A 82 35.54 -20.29 5.16
N LEU A 83 34.49 -21.06 4.91
CA LEU A 83 34.18 -21.65 3.60
C LEU A 83 33.07 -20.90 2.83
N GLY A 84 32.65 -19.73 3.33
CA GLY A 84 31.56 -18.97 2.73
C GLY A 84 30.19 -19.61 3.00
N THR A 85 29.15 -19.00 2.44
CA THR A 85 27.75 -19.37 2.73
C THR A 85 27.37 -20.71 2.13
N ALA A 86 27.89 -21.05 0.95
CA ALA A 86 27.67 -22.35 0.31
C ALA A 86 28.70 -23.40 0.71
N GLY A 87 29.98 -23.03 0.81
CA GLY A 87 31.03 -24.02 1.05
C GLY A 87 30.90 -24.74 2.39
N CYS A 88 30.38 -24.09 3.43
CA CYS A 88 30.11 -24.75 4.71
C CYS A 88 28.97 -25.79 4.63
N VAL A 89 28.02 -25.61 3.70
CA VAL A 89 26.89 -26.53 3.49
C VAL A 89 27.34 -27.86 2.89
N ALA A 90 28.52 -27.92 2.25
CA ALA A 90 29.10 -29.17 1.75
C ALA A 90 29.29 -30.24 2.84
N ALA A 91 29.42 -29.83 4.11
CA ALA A 91 29.51 -30.76 5.26
C ALA A 91 28.24 -31.62 5.45
N LEU A 92 27.12 -31.23 4.85
CA LEU A 92 25.85 -31.94 4.92
C LEU A 92 25.68 -32.98 3.79
N ALA A 93 26.60 -33.00 2.82
CA ALA A 93 26.57 -33.95 1.72
C ALA A 93 26.65 -35.39 2.26
N GLY A 94 25.71 -36.25 1.86
CA GLY A 94 25.61 -37.63 2.34
C GLY A 94 24.96 -37.78 3.73
N LEU A 95 24.66 -36.69 4.43
CA LEU A 95 23.88 -36.70 5.68
C LEU A 95 22.41 -36.37 5.45
N ILE A 96 22.10 -35.59 4.41
CA ILE A 96 20.74 -35.18 4.04
C ILE A 96 20.41 -35.73 2.65
N ASP A 97 19.33 -36.50 2.56
CA ASP A 97 18.84 -37.17 1.36
C ASP A 97 17.43 -36.71 0.93
N GLU A 98 16.84 -35.74 1.65
CA GLU A 98 15.56 -35.09 1.34
C GLU A 98 15.69 -33.56 1.21
N PRO A 99 14.73 -32.87 0.58
CA PRO A 99 14.74 -31.40 0.54
C PRO A 99 14.75 -30.78 1.93
N PHE A 100 15.58 -29.74 2.11
CA PHE A 100 15.78 -29.08 3.40
C PHE A 100 15.70 -27.56 3.28
N VAL A 101 15.31 -26.91 4.38
CA VAL A 101 15.30 -25.45 4.48
C VAL A 101 16.69 -24.97 4.89
N LEU A 102 17.26 -23.99 4.19
CA LEU A 102 18.51 -23.34 4.55
C LEU A 102 18.25 -21.88 4.95
N LEU A 103 18.71 -21.50 6.14
CA LEU A 103 18.64 -20.12 6.66
C LEU A 103 20.03 -19.56 6.91
N TYR A 104 20.21 -18.26 6.70
CA TYR A 104 21.40 -17.57 7.21
C TYR A 104 21.15 -17.11 8.65
N GLY A 105 22.11 -17.34 9.55
CA GLY A 105 21.94 -17.17 10.99
C GLY A 105 21.82 -15.74 11.48
N ASP A 106 21.95 -14.75 10.59
CA ASP A 106 21.89 -13.32 10.88
C ASP A 106 20.61 -12.64 10.39
N ILE A 107 19.61 -13.43 10.04
CA ILE A 107 18.32 -12.97 9.52
C ILE A 107 17.25 -13.15 10.57
N VAL A 108 16.52 -12.07 10.86
CA VAL A 108 15.28 -12.16 11.63
C VAL A 108 14.13 -12.32 10.66
N LEU A 109 13.35 -13.39 10.85
CA LEU A 109 12.25 -13.73 9.97
C LEU A 109 11.06 -14.33 10.73
N ASP A 110 9.87 -14.11 10.18
CA ASP A 110 8.66 -14.85 10.51
C ASP A 110 7.91 -15.15 9.20
N MET A 111 8.21 -16.33 8.65
CA MET A 111 7.72 -16.79 7.35
C MET A 111 7.03 -18.15 7.49
N ASN A 112 5.99 -18.39 6.69
CA ASN A 112 5.34 -19.69 6.58
C ASN A 112 6.22 -20.66 5.78
N LEU A 113 7.00 -21.46 6.51
CA LEU A 113 7.93 -22.44 5.93
C LEU A 113 7.21 -23.63 5.30
N ALA A 114 5.97 -23.93 5.71
CA ALA A 114 5.19 -25.01 5.11
C ALA A 114 4.75 -24.66 3.68
N ASP A 115 4.23 -23.45 3.48
CA ASP A 115 3.84 -22.94 2.16
C ASP A 115 5.07 -22.80 1.25
N PHE A 116 6.21 -22.35 1.80
CA PHE A 116 7.47 -22.25 1.07
C PHE A 116 7.97 -23.63 0.59
N ALA A 117 7.94 -24.64 1.47
CA ALA A 117 8.29 -26.01 1.11
C ALA A 117 7.27 -26.67 0.17
N ALA A 118 5.98 -26.33 0.28
CA ALA A 118 4.95 -26.79 -0.65
C ALA A 118 5.21 -26.23 -2.05
N PHE A 119 5.47 -24.93 -2.18
CA PHE A 119 5.82 -24.31 -3.45
C PHE A 119 7.03 -24.97 -4.12
N HIS A 120 8.07 -25.28 -3.34
CA HIS A 120 9.25 -26.01 -3.84
C HIS A 120 8.87 -27.35 -4.47
N ARG A 121 8.04 -28.15 -3.78
CA ARG A 121 7.56 -29.46 -4.26
C ARG A 121 6.66 -29.32 -5.48
N ASP A 122 5.69 -28.42 -5.44
CA ASP A 122 4.71 -28.22 -6.52
C ASP A 122 5.38 -27.78 -7.83
N LYS A 123 6.47 -27.02 -7.73
CA LYS A 123 7.29 -26.62 -8.87
C LYS A 123 8.31 -27.68 -9.32
N GLY A 124 8.54 -28.74 -8.54
CA GLY A 124 9.62 -29.69 -8.78
C GLY A 124 10.99 -29.01 -8.79
N SER A 125 11.21 -28.04 -7.90
CA SER A 125 12.41 -27.20 -7.91
C SER A 125 13.65 -27.96 -7.42
N ALA A 126 14.80 -27.70 -8.03
CA ALA A 126 16.10 -28.08 -7.48
C ALA A 126 16.50 -27.12 -6.35
N ALA A 127 16.18 -25.83 -6.51
CA ALA A 127 16.27 -24.84 -5.44
C ALA A 127 15.14 -23.81 -5.55
N THR A 128 14.60 -23.42 -4.40
CA THR A 128 13.61 -22.35 -4.29
C THR A 128 14.16 -21.26 -3.38
N LEU A 129 14.14 -20.01 -3.85
CA LEU A 129 14.63 -18.86 -3.10
C LEU A 129 13.44 -18.03 -2.63
N ALA A 130 13.41 -17.66 -1.35
CA ALA A 130 12.54 -16.58 -0.90
C ALA A 130 13.08 -15.26 -1.49
N VAL A 131 12.21 -14.53 -2.18
CA VAL A 131 12.57 -13.28 -2.85
C VAL A 131 11.55 -12.19 -2.55
N HIS A 132 12.02 -10.95 -2.49
CA HIS A 132 11.16 -9.78 -2.26
C HIS A 132 11.82 -8.51 -2.81
N PRO A 133 11.07 -7.45 -3.11
CA PRO A 133 11.63 -6.12 -3.32
C PRO A 133 12.17 -5.54 -2.00
N ASN A 134 13.13 -4.61 -2.06
CA ASN A 134 13.61 -3.93 -0.85
C ASN A 134 13.85 -2.42 -1.05
N ASP A 135 14.15 -1.72 0.03
CA ASP A 135 14.44 -0.28 0.07
C ASP A 135 15.91 0.07 -0.25
N HIS A 136 16.76 -0.93 -0.53
CA HIS A 136 18.20 -0.76 -0.82
C HIS A 136 18.69 -1.79 -1.86
N PRO A 137 18.15 -1.78 -3.09
CA PRO A 137 18.42 -2.86 -4.05
C PRO A 137 19.89 -2.96 -4.45
N ARG A 138 20.61 -1.83 -4.45
CA ARG A 138 22.05 -1.77 -4.80
C ARG A 138 22.98 -2.44 -3.79
N ASP A 139 22.50 -2.78 -2.60
CA ASP A 139 23.28 -3.48 -1.59
C ASP A 139 23.31 -5.00 -1.79
N SER A 140 22.48 -5.51 -2.71
CA SER A 140 22.17 -6.94 -2.86
C SER A 140 22.30 -7.39 -4.31
N ASP A 141 22.59 -8.67 -4.49
CA ASP A 141 22.47 -9.30 -5.80
C ASP A 141 20.98 -9.47 -6.14
N LEU A 142 20.59 -9.11 -7.37
CA LEU A 142 19.19 -9.18 -7.81
C LEU A 142 18.91 -10.52 -8.51
N VAL A 143 17.67 -10.98 -8.39
CA VAL A 143 17.18 -12.20 -9.03
C VAL A 143 16.37 -11.83 -10.26
N VAL A 144 16.70 -12.43 -11.41
CA VAL A 144 15.93 -12.30 -12.65
C VAL A 144 15.02 -13.51 -12.78
N MET A 145 13.73 -13.27 -13.02
CA MET A 145 12.72 -14.31 -13.15
C MET A 145 11.86 -14.11 -14.39
N ASP A 146 11.33 -15.20 -14.92
CA ASP A 146 10.23 -15.18 -15.88
C ASP A 146 8.84 -15.09 -15.20
N GLU A 147 7.77 -15.09 -16.00
CA GLU A 147 6.38 -15.04 -15.51
C GLU A 147 5.98 -16.27 -14.68
N GLY A 148 6.60 -17.41 -14.93
CA GLY A 148 6.40 -18.66 -14.18
C GLY A 148 7.11 -18.68 -12.82
N ARG A 149 7.80 -17.58 -12.47
CA ARG A 149 8.73 -17.42 -11.35
C ARG A 149 9.98 -18.29 -11.45
N ARG A 150 10.32 -18.80 -12.65
CA ARG A 150 11.57 -19.52 -12.86
C ARG A 150 12.70 -18.50 -12.88
N ILE A 151 13.76 -18.76 -12.12
CA ILE A 151 14.94 -17.93 -12.08
C ILE A 151 15.73 -18.18 -13.36
N THR A 152 16.03 -17.09 -14.08
CA THR A 152 16.76 -17.12 -15.35
C THR A 152 18.16 -16.51 -15.23
N GLY A 153 18.45 -15.86 -14.10
CA GLY A 153 19.77 -15.32 -13.84
C GLY A 153 19.84 -14.49 -12.57
N PHE A 154 21.04 -13.97 -12.30
CA PHE A 154 21.32 -13.08 -11.19
C PHE A 154 22.10 -11.86 -11.70
N ILE A 155 21.85 -10.70 -11.10
CA ILE A 155 22.55 -9.46 -11.41
C ILE A 155 23.41 -9.12 -10.19
N PRO A 156 24.75 -9.19 -10.31
CA PRO A 156 25.65 -8.82 -9.24
C PRO A 156 25.45 -7.36 -8.80
N LYS A 157 25.53 -7.09 -7.50
CA LYS A 157 25.34 -5.74 -6.94
C LYS A 157 26.27 -4.65 -7.51
N ASP A 158 27.44 -5.04 -8.00
CA ASP A 158 28.42 -4.15 -8.62
C ASP A 158 28.16 -3.90 -10.12
N ARG A 159 27.26 -4.68 -10.74
CA ARG A 159 26.86 -4.50 -12.14
C ARG A 159 25.87 -3.35 -12.28
N LYS A 160 26.27 -2.32 -13.02
CA LYS A 160 25.38 -1.21 -13.39
C LYS A 160 24.50 -1.62 -14.57
N LEU A 161 23.23 -1.87 -14.30
CA LEU A 161 22.20 -1.94 -15.35
C LEU A 161 21.50 -0.59 -15.51
N ARG A 162 20.99 -0.33 -16.72
CA ARG A 162 20.15 0.84 -16.96
C ARG A 162 18.85 0.71 -16.16
N TRP A 163 18.10 -0.37 -16.37
CA TRP A 163 16.84 -0.67 -15.69
C TRP A 163 16.82 -2.12 -15.19
N TYR A 164 16.32 -2.35 -13.98
CA TYR A 164 16.21 -3.66 -13.34
C TYR A 164 14.91 -3.78 -12.55
N ALA A 165 14.44 -5.01 -12.36
CA ALA A 165 13.36 -5.30 -11.42
C ALA A 165 13.94 -5.34 -10.00
N ASN A 166 13.26 -4.71 -9.04
CA ASN A 166 13.72 -4.71 -7.65
C ASN A 166 13.30 -6.03 -7.00
N CYS A 167 14.16 -7.04 -7.07
CA CYS A 167 13.88 -8.36 -6.51
C CYS A 167 15.16 -8.96 -5.97
N VAL A 168 15.30 -9.03 -4.65
CA VAL A 168 16.49 -9.55 -3.97
C VAL A 168 16.25 -10.97 -3.45
N SER A 169 17.33 -11.74 -3.34
CA SER A 169 17.34 -12.99 -2.57
C SER A 169 17.35 -12.69 -1.08
N ALA A 170 16.45 -13.30 -0.32
CA ALA A 170 16.32 -13.09 1.12
C ALA A 170 17.19 -14.05 1.96
N ALA A 171 18.10 -14.80 1.30
CA ALA A 171 18.95 -15.84 1.90
C ALA A 171 18.20 -16.88 2.78
N VAL A 172 16.99 -17.21 2.33
CA VAL A 172 16.15 -18.28 2.85
C VAL A 172 15.81 -19.18 1.67
N TYR A 173 16.22 -20.44 1.73
CA TYR A 173 16.13 -21.37 0.60
C TYR A 173 15.44 -22.67 0.99
N VAL A 174 14.78 -23.32 0.02
CA VAL A 174 14.54 -24.77 0.05
C VAL A 174 15.43 -25.39 -1.01
N LEU A 175 16.26 -26.35 -0.61
CA LEU A 175 17.25 -26.98 -1.48
C LEU A 175 16.98 -28.47 -1.57
N SER A 176 16.96 -29.01 -2.79
CA SER A 176 17.01 -30.45 -3.02
C SER A 176 18.45 -30.98 -2.84
N PRO A 177 18.66 -32.23 -2.39
CA PRO A 177 20.00 -32.80 -2.16
C PRO A 177 20.94 -32.77 -3.36
N GLY A 178 20.40 -32.68 -4.58
CA GLY A 178 21.19 -32.49 -5.80
C GLY A 178 22.10 -31.26 -5.76
N VAL A 179 21.78 -30.25 -4.96
CA VAL A 179 22.56 -29.01 -4.78
C VAL A 179 24.02 -29.27 -4.41
N PHE A 180 24.30 -30.34 -3.64
CA PHE A 180 25.65 -30.63 -3.15
C PHE A 180 26.67 -30.87 -4.28
N ARG A 181 26.21 -31.33 -5.47
CA ARG A 181 27.06 -31.56 -6.64
C ARG A 181 27.68 -30.27 -7.20
N TYR A 182 27.05 -29.14 -6.91
CA TYR A 182 27.43 -27.82 -7.42
C TYR A 182 28.26 -27.02 -6.41
N ILE A 183 28.46 -27.52 -5.19
CA ILE A 183 29.23 -26.84 -4.15
C ILE A 183 30.71 -27.24 -4.28
N PRO A 184 31.64 -26.31 -4.55
CA PRO A 184 33.06 -26.63 -4.65
C PRO A 184 33.64 -27.14 -3.33
N ALA A 185 34.18 -28.35 -3.32
CA ALA A 185 34.75 -28.95 -2.12
C ALA A 185 35.96 -28.17 -1.59
N GLY A 186 35.96 -27.87 -0.29
CA GLY A 186 37.10 -27.28 0.43
C GLY A 186 37.49 -25.86 0.03
N ARG A 187 36.64 -25.14 -0.73
CA ARG A 187 36.90 -23.77 -1.17
C ARG A 187 35.79 -22.82 -0.70
N PRO A 188 36.11 -21.56 -0.37
CA PRO A 188 35.11 -20.54 -0.12
C PRO A 188 34.17 -20.37 -1.33
N SER A 189 32.86 -20.46 -1.10
CA SER A 189 31.85 -20.28 -2.15
C SER A 189 30.55 -19.69 -1.59
N ASP A 190 29.78 -19.03 -2.47
CA ASP A 190 28.49 -18.42 -2.20
C ASP A 190 27.38 -18.98 -3.09
N PHE A 191 26.15 -19.01 -2.57
CA PHE A 191 25.00 -19.55 -3.30
C PHE A 191 24.64 -18.73 -4.54
N VAL A 192 24.54 -17.40 -4.42
CA VAL A 192 24.07 -16.54 -5.51
C VAL A 192 25.17 -16.31 -6.54
N ARG A 193 26.43 -16.25 -6.10
CA ARG A 193 27.58 -16.01 -6.98
C ARG A 193 28.13 -17.25 -7.66
N ASP A 194 28.12 -18.41 -7.01
CA ASP A 194 28.82 -19.59 -7.49
C ASP A 194 27.87 -20.77 -7.75
N VAL A 195 27.05 -21.17 -6.76
CA VAL A 195 26.26 -22.41 -6.83
C VAL A 195 25.05 -22.31 -7.76
N PHE A 196 24.18 -21.32 -7.55
CA PHE A 196 22.97 -21.16 -8.37
C PHE A 196 23.30 -20.86 -9.84
N PRO A 197 24.30 -20.03 -10.20
CA PRO A 197 24.73 -19.90 -11.58
C PRO A 197 25.20 -21.24 -12.21
N ALA A 198 25.90 -22.08 -11.46
CA ALA A 198 26.31 -23.40 -11.94
C ALA A 198 25.11 -24.35 -12.13
N MET A 199 24.11 -24.29 -11.25
CA MET A 199 22.85 -25.03 -11.40
C MET A 199 22.06 -24.55 -12.63
N LEU A 200 21.94 -23.24 -12.85
CA LEU A 200 21.28 -22.68 -14.05
C LEU A 200 22.00 -23.10 -15.33
N ALA A 201 23.34 -23.12 -15.33
CA ALA A 201 24.13 -23.58 -16.47
C ALA A 201 23.91 -25.07 -16.78
N ALA A 202 23.46 -25.86 -15.80
CA ALA A 202 23.06 -27.25 -15.94
C ALA A 202 21.55 -27.43 -16.20
N ASP A 203 20.82 -26.35 -16.49
CA ASP A 203 19.36 -26.29 -16.70
C ASP A 203 18.53 -26.83 -15.51
N GLU A 204 19.05 -26.73 -14.30
CA GLU A 204 18.31 -27.11 -13.09
C GLU A 204 17.11 -26.15 -12.86
N PRO A 205 15.96 -26.66 -12.39
CA PRO A 205 14.78 -25.84 -12.15
C PRO A 205 14.91 -25.01 -10.87
N LEU A 206 15.25 -23.74 -11.01
CA LEU A 206 15.31 -22.77 -9.90
C LEU A 206 14.09 -21.85 -9.93
N PHE A 207 13.46 -21.61 -8.78
CA PHE A 207 12.26 -20.77 -8.69
C PHE A 207 12.33 -19.76 -7.54
N GLY A 208 11.74 -18.58 -7.75
CA GLY A 208 11.55 -17.58 -6.71
C GLY A 208 10.18 -17.68 -6.06
N TYR A 209 10.15 -17.79 -4.74
CA TYR A 209 8.96 -17.62 -3.93
C TYR A 209 8.88 -16.16 -3.48
N ARG A 210 8.03 -15.38 -4.16
CA ARG A 210 7.75 -14.00 -3.76
C ARG A 210 6.95 -13.97 -2.46
N THR A 211 7.40 -13.18 -1.49
CA THR A 211 6.70 -13.00 -0.22
C THR A 211 6.80 -11.57 0.29
N SER A 212 5.80 -11.16 1.06
CA SER A 212 5.76 -9.89 1.82
C SER A 212 5.91 -10.10 3.33
N GLU A 213 6.20 -11.35 3.73
CA GLU A 213 6.44 -11.73 5.12
C GLU A 213 7.71 -11.08 5.66
N TYR A 214 7.84 -11.03 6.99
CA TYR A 214 8.98 -10.35 7.60
C TYR A 214 10.26 -11.14 7.38
N ILE A 215 11.20 -10.59 6.63
CA ILE A 215 12.57 -11.13 6.46
C ILE A 215 13.53 -9.95 6.40
N LYS A 216 14.44 -9.84 7.38
CA LYS A 216 15.47 -8.79 7.41
C LYS A 216 16.77 -9.29 7.99
N ASP A 217 17.88 -8.95 7.33
CA ASP A 217 19.19 -9.11 7.94
C ASP A 217 19.43 -8.04 9.00
N MET A 218 20.19 -8.39 10.04
CA MET A 218 20.66 -7.44 11.07
C MET A 218 22.16 -7.14 10.89
N GLY A 219 22.62 -6.97 9.65
CA GLY A 219 24.05 -6.88 9.35
C GLY A 219 24.78 -5.61 9.76
N THR A 220 24.04 -4.58 10.15
CA THR A 220 24.54 -3.26 10.57
C THR A 220 23.77 -2.78 11.80
N THR A 221 24.34 -1.83 12.54
CA THR A 221 23.68 -1.23 13.72
C THR A 221 22.29 -0.68 13.38
N GLU A 222 22.16 0.06 12.28
CA GLU A 222 20.88 0.60 11.82
C GLU A 222 19.83 -0.51 11.54
N ARG A 223 20.23 -1.60 10.88
CA ARG A 223 19.34 -2.73 10.59
C ARG A 223 18.93 -3.46 11.87
N TYR A 224 19.85 -3.63 12.81
CA TYR A 224 19.55 -4.19 14.13
C TYR A 224 18.56 -3.33 14.92
N GLU A 225 18.73 -2.00 14.93
CA GLU A 225 17.80 -1.07 15.58
C GLU A 225 16.42 -1.10 14.92
N LYS A 226 16.36 -1.16 13.59
CA LYS A 226 15.10 -1.31 12.82
C LYS A 226 14.38 -2.60 13.22
N VAL A 227 15.08 -3.73 13.23
CA VAL A 227 14.51 -5.03 13.63
C VAL A 227 14.03 -5.02 15.08
N SER A 228 14.80 -4.41 15.99
CA SER A 228 14.42 -4.28 17.40
C SER A 228 13.14 -3.45 17.58
N ARG A 229 13.03 -2.33 16.86
CA ARG A 229 11.80 -1.51 16.86
C ARG A 229 10.62 -2.26 16.25
N ASP A 230 10.83 -2.96 15.14
CA ASP A 230 9.78 -3.74 14.48
C ASP A 230 9.26 -4.88 15.39
N LEU A 231 10.15 -5.55 16.12
CA LEU A 231 9.77 -6.56 17.10
C LEU A 231 8.96 -5.94 18.25
N ALA A 232 9.46 -4.84 18.84
CA ALA A 232 8.77 -4.16 19.95
C ALA A 232 7.38 -3.64 19.53
N ALA A 233 7.25 -3.19 18.28
CA ALA A 233 5.98 -2.77 17.71
C ALA A 233 5.07 -3.94 17.31
N GLY A 234 5.49 -5.20 17.46
CA GLY A 234 4.74 -6.39 17.07
C GLY A 234 4.64 -6.62 15.55
N ARG A 235 5.40 -5.88 14.75
CA ARG A 235 5.31 -5.87 13.28
C ARG A 235 5.72 -7.21 12.67
N ILE A 236 6.73 -7.86 13.24
CA ILE A 236 7.23 -9.17 12.80
C ILE A 236 6.10 -10.20 12.76
N ALA A 237 5.36 -10.33 13.87
CA ALA A 237 4.24 -11.26 13.97
C ALA A 237 3.07 -10.85 13.05
N ARG A 238 2.74 -9.55 12.97
CA ARG A 238 1.66 -9.05 12.08
C ARG A 238 1.93 -9.31 10.61
N PHE A 239 3.19 -9.46 10.20
CA PHE A 239 3.58 -9.68 8.81
C PHE A 239 3.64 -11.17 8.43
N ALA A 240 3.45 -12.08 9.38
CA ALA A 240 3.36 -13.52 9.08
C ALA A 240 2.14 -13.81 8.18
N ARG A 241 2.30 -14.72 7.21
CA ARG A 241 1.28 -15.00 6.16
C ARG A 241 -0.14 -15.32 6.62
N PRO A 242 -0.41 -15.96 7.78
CA PRO A 242 -1.78 -16.15 8.24
C PRO A 242 -2.52 -14.82 8.53
N ASN A 243 -1.77 -13.75 8.81
CA ASN A 243 -2.32 -12.44 9.11
C ASN A 243 -2.50 -11.66 7.80
N ARG A 244 -3.75 -11.34 7.48
CA ARG A 244 -4.05 -10.47 6.34
C ARG A 244 -3.68 -9.02 6.68
N ARG A 245 -3.15 -8.31 5.68
CA ARG A 245 -2.72 -6.92 5.76
C ARG A 245 -3.53 -6.07 4.80
N PRO A 246 -3.87 -4.82 5.16
CA PRO A 246 -4.47 -3.92 4.21
C PRO A 246 -3.48 -3.59 3.08
N ALA A 247 -3.99 -3.19 1.93
CA ALA A 247 -3.19 -2.82 0.77
C ALA A 247 -3.65 -1.50 0.16
N ILE A 248 -2.71 -0.80 -0.48
CA ILE A 248 -2.98 0.35 -1.33
C ILE A 248 -2.67 -0.06 -2.77
N PHE A 249 -3.75 -0.28 -3.52
CA PHE A 249 -3.71 -0.48 -4.96
C PHE A 249 -3.66 0.88 -5.64
N MET A 250 -2.75 1.05 -6.59
CA MET A 250 -2.54 2.32 -7.27
C MET A 250 -2.56 2.13 -8.78
N ASP A 251 -3.23 3.01 -9.53
CA ASP A 251 -2.98 3.09 -10.97
C ASP A 251 -1.56 3.61 -11.24
N ARG A 252 -1.00 3.27 -12.40
CA ARG A 252 0.33 3.77 -12.79
C ARG A 252 0.24 5.17 -13.38
N ASP A 253 -0.41 5.26 -14.53
CA ASP A 253 -0.45 6.45 -15.39
C ASP A 253 -1.39 7.50 -14.76
N GLY A 254 -0.98 8.76 -14.74
CA GLY A 254 -1.75 9.83 -14.09
C GLY A 254 -1.76 9.80 -12.56
N THR A 255 -1.23 8.75 -11.92
CA THR A 255 -1.22 8.58 -10.45
C THR A 255 0.20 8.50 -9.88
N LEU A 256 1.01 7.50 -10.28
CA LEU A 256 2.43 7.42 -9.91
C LEU A 256 3.33 8.16 -10.91
N VAL A 257 2.95 8.16 -12.18
CA VAL A 257 3.72 8.76 -13.28
C VAL A 257 2.84 9.73 -14.06
N GLU A 258 3.47 10.68 -14.76
CA GLU A 258 2.76 11.60 -15.64
C GLU A 258 1.91 10.84 -16.67
N GLU A 259 0.65 11.25 -16.82
CA GLU A 259 -0.23 10.73 -17.85
C GLU A 259 0.25 11.22 -19.23
N VAL A 260 0.56 10.28 -20.09
CA VAL A 260 0.78 10.51 -21.53
C VAL A 260 -0.27 9.71 -22.31
N ASP A 261 -0.57 10.11 -23.55
CA ASP A 261 -1.66 9.49 -24.32
C ASP A 261 -1.50 7.96 -24.45
N LEU A 262 -0.33 7.50 -24.86
CA LEU A 262 0.02 6.08 -24.98
C LEU A 262 1.47 5.85 -24.56
N LEU A 263 1.68 5.55 -23.28
CA LEU A 263 2.99 5.19 -22.74
C LEU A 263 3.42 3.85 -23.35
N ARG A 264 4.37 3.90 -24.29
CA ARG A 264 4.77 2.75 -25.12
C ARG A 264 6.24 2.38 -24.98
N CYS A 265 7.08 3.29 -24.48
CA CYS A 265 8.49 3.01 -24.23
C CYS A 265 9.00 3.62 -22.92
N VAL A 266 10.22 3.25 -22.55
CA VAL A 266 10.88 3.70 -21.31
C VAL A 266 11.02 5.21 -21.21
N ASP A 267 11.21 5.93 -22.32
CA ASP A 267 11.45 7.38 -22.30
C ASP A 267 10.18 8.19 -21.98
N ASP A 268 9.00 7.59 -22.21
CA ASP A 268 7.71 8.18 -21.87
C ASP A 268 7.47 8.21 -20.34
N LEU A 269 8.08 7.29 -19.59
CA LEU A 269 7.83 7.14 -18.15
C LEU A 269 8.53 8.23 -17.33
N LYS A 270 7.74 9.08 -16.68
CA LYS A 270 8.18 10.15 -15.79
C LYS A 270 7.43 10.08 -14.45
N PRO A 271 8.03 9.54 -13.39
CA PRO A 271 7.43 9.56 -12.07
C PRO A 271 7.19 11.00 -11.60
N PHE A 272 6.06 11.23 -10.94
CA PHE A 272 5.86 12.53 -10.28
C PHE A 272 6.88 12.71 -9.15
N PRO A 273 7.30 13.95 -8.84
CA PRO A 273 8.27 14.21 -7.77
C PRO A 273 7.87 13.68 -6.38
N PHE A 274 6.57 13.58 -6.09
CA PHE A 274 6.06 13.05 -4.82
C PHE A 274 6.01 11.51 -4.76
N THR A 275 6.14 10.82 -5.89
CA THR A 275 5.87 9.38 -5.98
C THR A 275 6.80 8.54 -5.11
N PRO A 276 8.14 8.72 -5.13
CA PRO A 276 9.02 7.91 -4.30
C PRO A 276 8.74 8.06 -2.81
N GLN A 277 8.53 9.30 -2.34
CA GLN A 277 8.23 9.56 -0.93
C GLN A 277 6.86 9.00 -0.51
N ALA A 278 5.85 9.05 -1.39
CA ALA A 278 4.55 8.44 -1.14
C ALA A 278 4.70 6.92 -0.96
N VAL A 279 5.36 6.24 -1.90
CA VAL A 279 5.58 4.78 -1.84
C VAL A 279 6.40 4.40 -0.60
N LYS A 280 7.46 5.16 -0.28
CA LYS A 280 8.27 4.96 0.93
C LYS A 280 7.45 5.06 2.22
N THR A 281 6.49 5.97 2.27
CA THR A 281 5.54 6.11 3.39
C THR A 281 4.68 4.85 3.52
N ILE A 282 4.23 4.27 2.39
CA ILE A 282 3.53 2.98 2.40
C ILE A 282 4.45 1.87 2.93
N ASN A 283 5.69 1.77 2.47
CA ASN A 283 6.65 0.74 2.91
C ASN A 283 6.94 0.80 4.43
N GLY A 284 6.90 1.99 5.02
CA GLY A 284 7.02 2.20 6.47
C GLY A 284 5.79 1.79 7.28
N SER A 285 4.64 1.60 6.63
CA SER A 285 3.35 1.27 7.26
C SER A 285 3.04 -0.23 7.22
N ASP A 286 1.92 -0.65 7.81
CA ASP A 286 1.50 -2.06 7.76
C ASP A 286 0.84 -2.43 6.40
N PHE A 287 0.69 -1.47 5.49
CA PHE A 287 0.07 -1.69 4.17
C PHE A 287 1.01 -2.35 3.17
N LEU A 288 0.43 -3.14 2.27
CA LEU A 288 1.07 -3.59 1.03
C LEU A 288 0.87 -2.54 -0.07
N SER A 289 1.80 -2.41 -1.02
CA SER A 289 1.73 -1.49 -2.16
C SER A 289 1.70 -2.25 -3.49
N PHE A 290 0.62 -2.11 -4.24
CA PHE A 290 0.48 -2.76 -5.55
C PHE A 290 0.18 -1.75 -6.65
N ILE A 291 0.82 -1.93 -7.81
CA ILE A 291 0.45 -1.18 -9.02
C ILE A 291 -0.48 -2.04 -9.87
N ILE A 292 -1.62 -1.47 -10.28
CA ILE A 292 -2.64 -2.12 -11.11
C ILE A 292 -2.94 -1.25 -12.34
N THR A 293 -2.49 -1.66 -13.54
CA THR A 293 -2.60 -0.83 -14.75
C THR A 293 -3.10 -1.56 -16.00
N ASN A 294 -3.87 -0.86 -16.84
CA ASN A 294 -4.26 -1.35 -18.17
C ASN A 294 -3.17 -0.94 -19.17
N GLN A 295 -2.60 -1.89 -19.92
CA GLN A 295 -1.54 -1.67 -20.92
C GLN A 295 -2.04 -2.02 -22.34
N PRO A 296 -3.02 -1.28 -22.90
CA PRO A 296 -3.62 -1.61 -24.18
C PRO A 296 -2.67 -1.43 -25.38
N VAL A 297 -1.52 -0.78 -25.17
CA VAL A 297 -0.47 -0.58 -26.19
C VAL A 297 0.02 -1.89 -26.80
N VAL A 298 0.00 -2.99 -26.03
CA VAL A 298 0.33 -4.34 -26.53
C VAL A 298 -0.73 -4.84 -27.52
N ALA A 299 -2.02 -4.76 -27.16
CA ALA A 299 -3.11 -5.12 -28.06
C ALA A 299 -3.21 -4.20 -29.30
N ARG A 300 -2.71 -2.97 -29.20
CA ARG A 300 -2.58 -2.04 -30.32
C ARG A 300 -1.31 -2.25 -31.16
N ASN A 301 -0.47 -3.24 -30.81
CA ASN A 301 0.79 -3.54 -31.48
C ASN A 301 1.79 -2.36 -31.52
N LEU A 302 1.69 -1.47 -30.54
CA LEU A 302 2.57 -0.30 -30.42
C LEU A 302 3.85 -0.62 -29.64
N CYS A 303 3.81 -1.68 -28.83
CA CYS A 303 4.96 -2.24 -28.14
C CYS A 303 4.71 -3.71 -27.79
N SER A 304 5.80 -4.42 -27.47
CA SER A 304 5.76 -5.80 -27.01
C SER A 304 5.47 -5.91 -25.50
N MET A 305 5.18 -7.11 -25.03
CA MET A 305 5.11 -7.40 -23.59
C MET A 305 6.44 -7.06 -22.88
N GLU A 306 7.58 -7.25 -23.56
CA GLU A 306 8.88 -6.98 -22.96
C GLU A 306 9.17 -5.49 -22.81
N ASP A 307 8.70 -4.67 -23.75
CA ASP A 307 8.80 -3.20 -23.65
C ASP A 307 8.01 -2.69 -22.43
N VAL A 308 6.81 -3.24 -22.19
CA VAL A 308 6.02 -2.92 -20.98
C VAL A 308 6.77 -3.35 -19.71
N ARG A 309 7.40 -4.52 -19.71
CA ARG A 309 8.21 -4.97 -18.57
C ARG A 309 9.44 -4.07 -18.38
N GLU A 310 10.07 -3.60 -19.44
CA GLU A 310 11.19 -2.66 -19.35
C GLU A 310 10.76 -1.31 -18.74
N VAL A 311 9.59 -0.80 -19.12
CA VAL A 311 8.96 0.38 -18.50
C VAL A 311 8.76 0.15 -16.99
N HIS A 312 8.26 -1.01 -16.58
CA HIS A 312 8.08 -1.34 -15.17
C HIS A 312 9.42 -1.44 -14.43
N ARG A 313 10.44 -2.07 -15.03
CA ARG A 313 11.80 -2.10 -14.48
C ARG A 313 12.37 -0.70 -14.30
N LYS A 314 12.13 0.23 -15.24
CA LYS A 314 12.52 1.63 -15.06
C LYS A 314 11.84 2.24 -13.83
N LEU A 315 10.55 2.04 -13.65
CA LEU A 315 9.83 2.55 -12.48
C LEU A 315 10.38 1.97 -11.17
N GLU A 316 10.55 0.65 -11.09
CA GLU A 316 11.14 -0.03 -9.93
C GLU A 316 12.56 0.47 -9.63
N THR A 317 13.37 0.68 -10.67
CA THR A 317 14.73 1.23 -10.54
C THR A 317 14.70 2.62 -9.93
N LEU A 318 13.88 3.53 -10.47
CA LEU A 318 13.78 4.91 -10.00
C LEU A 318 13.21 5.00 -8.57
N LEU A 319 12.27 4.13 -8.20
CA LEU A 319 11.81 4.01 -6.82
C LEU A 319 12.92 3.52 -5.90
N GLY A 320 13.64 2.47 -6.32
CA GLY A 320 14.73 1.88 -5.55
C GLY A 320 15.89 2.84 -5.29
N GLU A 321 16.16 3.77 -6.22
CA GLU A 321 17.16 4.84 -6.06
C GLU A 321 16.83 5.81 -4.92
N GLU A 322 15.55 5.98 -4.60
CA GLU A 322 15.05 6.83 -3.52
C GLU A 322 14.71 6.03 -2.23
N GLY A 323 15.03 4.74 -2.24
CA GLY A 323 14.76 3.79 -1.18
C GLY A 323 13.28 3.49 -0.98
N ALA A 324 12.52 3.42 -2.08
CA ALA A 324 11.12 3.05 -2.13
C ALA A 324 10.93 1.80 -3.00
N TYR A 325 9.85 1.03 -2.74
CA TYR A 325 9.51 -0.13 -3.56
C TYR A 325 8.01 -0.42 -3.56
N VAL A 326 7.53 -1.13 -4.58
CA VAL A 326 6.19 -1.72 -4.59
C VAL A 326 6.29 -3.23 -4.40
N ASP A 327 5.32 -3.83 -3.69
CA ASP A 327 5.32 -5.27 -3.41
C ASP A 327 5.15 -6.11 -4.69
N ASP A 328 4.30 -5.65 -5.63
CA ASP A 328 4.22 -6.19 -6.99
C ASP A 328 3.50 -5.26 -7.98
N ILE A 329 3.60 -5.58 -9.28
CA ILE A 329 2.96 -4.89 -10.39
C ILE A 329 2.10 -5.88 -11.18
N TYR A 330 0.79 -5.63 -11.24
CA TYR A 330 -0.14 -6.37 -12.08
C TYR A 330 -0.61 -5.48 -13.22
N PHE A 331 -0.56 -6.01 -14.45
CA PHE A 331 -1.01 -5.26 -15.61
C PHE A 331 -1.78 -6.12 -16.59
N CYS A 332 -2.64 -5.48 -17.38
CA CYS A 332 -3.48 -6.15 -18.35
C CYS A 332 -3.15 -5.68 -19.77
N PRO A 333 -2.57 -6.54 -20.64
CA PRO A 333 -2.18 -6.16 -22.01
C PRO A 333 -3.36 -6.14 -23.00
N HIS A 334 -4.56 -6.55 -22.56
CA HIS A 334 -5.70 -6.85 -23.41
C HIS A 334 -6.57 -5.63 -23.75
N HIS A 335 -7.26 -5.70 -24.89
CA HIS A 335 -8.27 -4.72 -25.30
C HIS A 335 -9.47 -5.41 -25.97
N PRO A 336 -10.73 -5.15 -25.56
CA PRO A 336 -11.88 -5.84 -26.13
C PRO A 336 -12.19 -5.45 -27.58
N ASP A 337 -12.00 -4.17 -27.92
CA ASP A 337 -12.40 -3.64 -29.23
C ASP A 337 -11.43 -4.04 -30.35
N ARG A 338 -11.97 -4.50 -31.49
CA ARG A 338 -11.26 -4.90 -32.72
C ARG A 338 -11.42 -3.85 -33.83
N GLY A 339 -10.55 -3.91 -34.84
CA GLY A 339 -10.67 -3.10 -36.07
C GLY A 339 -9.63 -1.99 -36.23
N TYR A 340 -8.51 -2.02 -35.52
CA TYR A 340 -7.39 -1.11 -35.77
C TYR A 340 -6.43 -1.70 -36.82
N PRO A 341 -5.91 -0.91 -37.79
CA PRO A 341 -5.13 -1.44 -38.92
C PRO A 341 -3.89 -2.25 -38.52
N GLU A 342 -3.31 -1.98 -37.36
CA GLU A 342 -2.06 -2.59 -36.89
C GLU A 342 -2.28 -3.49 -35.66
N GLU A 343 -3.51 -3.82 -35.27
CA GLU A 343 -3.75 -4.51 -33.98
C GLU A 343 -3.11 -5.91 -33.86
N ASN A 344 -2.80 -6.29 -32.61
CA ASN A 344 -2.34 -7.64 -32.29
C ASN A 344 -3.54 -8.51 -31.85
N PRO A 345 -4.05 -9.43 -32.69
CA PRO A 345 -5.29 -10.17 -32.42
C PRO A 345 -5.22 -11.07 -31.18
N LEU A 346 -4.02 -11.49 -30.77
CA LEU A 346 -3.82 -12.35 -29.59
C LEU A 346 -4.29 -11.66 -28.30
N TYR A 347 -4.17 -10.34 -28.24
CA TYR A 347 -4.55 -9.56 -27.07
C TYR A 347 -5.91 -8.87 -27.21
N LYS A 348 -6.65 -9.16 -28.28
CA LYS A 348 -8.00 -8.62 -28.55
C LYS A 348 -9.10 -9.48 -27.92
N ILE A 349 -9.09 -9.51 -26.59
CA ILE A 349 -9.98 -10.35 -25.78
C ILE A 349 -10.68 -9.53 -24.69
N ASP A 350 -11.91 -9.91 -24.37
CA ASP A 350 -12.60 -9.45 -23.17
C ASP A 350 -12.17 -10.28 -21.96
N CYS A 351 -11.07 -9.88 -21.33
CA CYS A 351 -10.49 -10.59 -20.19
C CYS A 351 -11.10 -10.13 -18.86
N ARG A 352 -10.83 -10.89 -17.79
CA ARG A 352 -11.17 -10.49 -16.41
C ARG A 352 -10.17 -9.51 -15.78
N CYS A 353 -8.96 -9.37 -16.33
CA CYS A 353 -7.94 -8.49 -15.73
C CYS A 353 -8.19 -7.00 -15.97
N ARG A 354 -8.83 -6.64 -17.09
CA ARG A 354 -8.89 -5.24 -17.54
C ARG A 354 -9.81 -4.43 -16.64
N LYS A 355 -9.29 -3.34 -16.06
CA LYS A 355 -10.12 -2.35 -15.33
C LYS A 355 -11.26 -1.87 -16.25
N PRO A 356 -12.52 -1.82 -15.77
CA PRO A 356 -12.94 -1.77 -14.36
C PRO A 356 -13.17 -3.14 -13.67
N LYS A 357 -12.83 -4.26 -14.32
CA LYS A 357 -12.93 -5.60 -13.70
C LYS A 357 -11.84 -5.78 -12.64
N THR A 358 -12.08 -6.72 -11.71
CA THR A 358 -11.30 -6.91 -10.48
C THR A 358 -10.13 -7.90 -10.61
N GLY A 359 -9.92 -8.52 -11.78
CA GLY A 359 -9.05 -9.69 -11.90
C GLY A 359 -7.59 -9.47 -11.49
N MET A 360 -7.06 -8.25 -11.63
CA MET A 360 -5.70 -7.93 -11.15
C MET A 360 -5.62 -7.78 -9.63
N ILE A 361 -6.65 -7.23 -8.98
CA ILE A 361 -6.77 -7.15 -7.52
C ILE A 361 -6.91 -8.55 -6.93
N GLU A 362 -7.75 -9.39 -7.56
CA GLU A 362 -7.92 -10.80 -7.19
C GLU A 362 -6.61 -11.59 -7.32
N ALA A 363 -5.77 -11.28 -8.31
CA ALA A 363 -4.45 -11.90 -8.45
C ALA A 363 -3.53 -11.51 -7.29
N ALA A 364 -3.45 -10.22 -6.96
CA ALA A 364 -2.70 -9.75 -5.80
C ALA A 364 -3.15 -10.42 -4.50
N ALA A 365 -4.46 -10.54 -4.28
CA ALA A 365 -5.02 -11.19 -3.08
C ALA A 365 -4.82 -12.72 -3.03
N ARG A 366 -4.49 -13.37 -4.16
CA ARG A 366 -4.06 -14.79 -4.19
C ARG A 366 -2.57 -14.93 -3.87
N ASP A 367 -1.75 -14.00 -4.35
CA ASP A 367 -0.30 -14.05 -4.19
C ASP A 367 0.15 -13.57 -2.80
N TYR A 368 -0.58 -12.63 -2.21
CA TYR A 368 -0.25 -11.95 -0.96
C TYR A 368 -1.42 -12.02 0.05
N PRO A 369 -1.15 -11.98 1.36
CA PRO A 369 -2.18 -12.04 2.39
C PRO A 369 -2.89 -10.68 2.52
N VAL A 370 -3.74 -10.33 1.55
CA VAL A 370 -4.43 -9.03 1.50
C VAL A 370 -5.79 -9.08 2.21
N ASP A 371 -6.06 -8.08 3.05
CA ASP A 371 -7.40 -7.77 3.55
C ASP A 371 -8.07 -6.72 2.67
N LEU A 372 -8.88 -7.17 1.71
CA LEU A 372 -9.57 -6.27 0.78
C LEU A 372 -10.53 -5.30 1.49
N GLY A 373 -11.16 -5.69 2.60
CA GLY A 373 -12.12 -4.82 3.32
C GLY A 373 -11.46 -3.59 3.95
N ALA A 374 -10.18 -3.72 4.29
CA ALA A 374 -9.36 -2.63 4.83
C ALA A 374 -8.45 -1.95 3.78
N SER A 375 -8.59 -2.33 2.50
CA SER A 375 -7.73 -1.88 1.40
C SER A 375 -8.31 -0.71 0.61
N TRP A 376 -7.43 -0.06 -0.15
CA TRP A 376 -7.69 1.19 -0.86
C TRP A 376 -7.31 1.07 -2.34
N PHE A 377 -8.06 1.75 -3.21
CA PHE A 377 -7.68 2.00 -4.59
C PHE A 377 -7.48 3.50 -4.80
N VAL A 378 -6.30 3.89 -5.28
CA VAL A 378 -5.93 5.26 -5.63
C VAL A 378 -5.73 5.36 -7.13
N GLY A 379 -6.47 6.24 -7.80
CA GLY A 379 -6.35 6.45 -9.24
C GLY A 379 -6.81 7.84 -9.67
N ASP A 380 -6.57 8.19 -10.92
CA ASP A 380 -6.94 9.49 -11.50
C ASP A 380 -8.19 9.43 -12.38
N ARG A 381 -8.71 8.23 -12.71
CA ARG A 381 -9.88 8.07 -13.60
C ARG A 381 -11.10 7.53 -12.89
N THR A 382 -12.28 7.81 -13.45
CA THR A 382 -13.54 7.19 -13.01
C THR A 382 -13.51 5.66 -13.15
N MET A 383 -12.75 5.13 -14.12
CA MET A 383 -12.50 3.69 -14.26
C MET A 383 -11.79 3.08 -13.05
N ASP A 384 -10.84 3.78 -12.44
CA ASP A 384 -10.11 3.31 -11.25
C ASP A 384 -11.05 3.24 -10.04
N LEU A 385 -11.86 4.29 -9.88
CA LEU A 385 -12.89 4.33 -8.84
C LEU A 385 -13.88 3.18 -9.01
N GLN A 386 -14.38 2.95 -10.24
CA GLN A 386 -15.26 1.83 -10.52
C GLN A 386 -14.58 0.48 -10.23
N THR A 387 -13.28 0.34 -10.50
CA THR A 387 -12.51 -0.87 -10.17
C THR A 387 -12.48 -1.09 -8.66
N GLY A 388 -12.17 -0.05 -7.88
CA GLY A 388 -12.14 -0.11 -6.43
C GLY A 388 -13.51 -0.45 -5.84
N ILE A 389 -14.58 0.18 -6.32
CA ILE A 389 -15.97 -0.14 -5.91
C ILE A 389 -16.30 -1.60 -6.20
N ASN A 390 -15.99 -2.10 -7.40
CA ASN A 390 -16.26 -3.49 -7.77
C ASN A 390 -15.49 -4.49 -6.89
N ALA A 391 -14.32 -4.09 -6.37
CA ALA A 391 -13.51 -4.90 -5.47
C ALA A 391 -13.82 -4.68 -3.97
N GLY A 392 -14.79 -3.83 -3.63
CA GLY A 392 -15.14 -3.51 -2.24
C GLY A 392 -14.09 -2.66 -1.51
N LEU A 393 -13.24 -1.94 -2.24
CA LEU A 393 -12.16 -1.11 -1.70
C LEU A 393 -12.65 0.30 -1.37
N ALA A 394 -11.96 0.97 -0.44
CA ALA A 394 -12.07 2.43 -0.33
C ALA A 394 -11.47 3.09 -1.57
N THR A 395 -12.13 4.12 -2.12
CA THR A 395 -11.70 4.76 -3.36
C THR A 395 -11.18 6.17 -3.17
N VAL A 396 -10.04 6.46 -3.79
CA VAL A 396 -9.41 7.77 -3.76
C VAL A 396 -9.18 8.25 -5.17
N LEU A 397 -9.71 9.43 -5.49
CA LEU A 397 -9.39 10.15 -6.71
C LEU A 397 -8.23 11.12 -6.45
N VAL A 398 -7.17 11.05 -7.24
CA VAL A 398 -6.15 12.10 -7.29
C VAL A 398 -6.43 13.08 -8.42
N ARG A 399 -6.06 14.36 -8.25
CA ARG A 399 -6.27 15.41 -9.28
C ARG A 399 -5.11 15.58 -10.26
N THR A 400 -4.17 14.65 -10.27
CA THR A 400 -3.22 14.45 -11.35
C THR A 400 -3.87 13.75 -12.54
N GLY A 401 -3.16 13.64 -13.67
CA GLY A 401 -3.67 12.91 -14.85
C GLY A 401 -5.01 13.45 -15.38
N LYS A 402 -5.99 12.56 -15.54
CA LYS A 402 -7.35 12.87 -15.99
C LYS A 402 -8.24 13.43 -14.88
N ALA A 403 -7.89 13.29 -13.60
CA ALA A 403 -8.58 13.88 -12.46
C ALA A 403 -10.12 13.67 -12.45
N GLY A 404 -10.58 12.48 -12.86
CA GLY A 404 -11.98 12.09 -12.94
C GLY A 404 -12.76 12.71 -14.11
N LYS A 405 -12.09 13.42 -15.02
CA LYS A 405 -12.69 14.08 -16.18
C LYS A 405 -12.84 13.15 -17.40
N ASP A 406 -12.60 11.85 -17.26
CA ASP A 406 -12.62 10.90 -18.37
C ASP A 406 -14.04 10.48 -18.81
N GLY A 407 -15.06 10.75 -17.98
CA GLY A 407 -16.48 10.58 -18.34
C GLY A 407 -16.92 9.15 -18.64
N ARG A 408 -16.14 8.14 -18.22
CA ARG A 408 -16.40 6.73 -18.53
C ARG A 408 -17.43 6.09 -17.60
N PHE A 409 -17.43 6.48 -16.32
CA PHE A 409 -18.34 5.96 -15.31
C PHE A 409 -18.90 7.11 -14.47
N ASP A 410 -20.20 7.08 -14.18
CA ASP A 410 -20.83 8.01 -13.23
C ASP A 410 -20.67 7.48 -11.81
N VAL A 411 -19.45 7.62 -11.28
CA VAL A 411 -19.06 7.18 -9.94
C VAL A 411 -18.51 8.34 -9.12
N ARG A 412 -18.71 8.28 -7.80
CA ARG A 412 -18.15 9.25 -6.85
C ARG A 412 -17.08 8.56 -6.01
N PRO A 413 -15.89 9.16 -5.86
CA PRO A 413 -14.88 8.62 -4.96
C PRO A 413 -15.31 8.79 -3.50
N ASP A 414 -14.76 7.96 -2.61
CA ASP A 414 -14.90 8.18 -1.16
C ASP A 414 -14.10 9.42 -0.73
N PHE A 415 -12.90 9.60 -1.29
CA PHE A 415 -12.00 10.70 -0.97
C PHE A 415 -11.36 11.30 -2.22
N THR A 416 -10.93 12.56 -2.13
CA THR A 416 -10.22 13.24 -3.22
C THR A 416 -9.07 14.06 -2.68
N PHE A 417 -7.89 13.91 -3.29
CA PHE A 417 -6.67 14.63 -2.94
C PHE A 417 -6.00 15.17 -4.20
N ASP A 418 -5.08 16.13 -4.05
CA ASP A 418 -4.42 16.71 -5.22
C ASP A 418 -3.30 15.79 -5.76
N THR A 419 -2.66 15.02 -4.89
CA THR A 419 -1.55 14.11 -5.24
C THR A 419 -1.66 12.75 -4.55
N LEU A 420 -0.92 11.76 -5.05
CA LEU A 420 -0.73 10.48 -4.37
C LEU A 420 -0.09 10.66 -2.98
N GLY A 421 0.84 11.60 -2.82
CA GLY A 421 1.49 11.88 -1.53
C GLY A 421 0.49 12.30 -0.46
N GLU A 422 -0.45 13.20 -0.79
CA GLU A 422 -1.52 13.60 0.13
C GLU A 422 -2.47 12.45 0.46
N ALA A 423 -2.84 11.64 -0.54
CA ALA A 423 -3.68 10.48 -0.36
C ALA A 423 -3.05 9.46 0.61
N VAL A 424 -1.77 9.13 0.40
CA VAL A 424 -1.04 8.20 1.27
C VAL A 424 -0.88 8.75 2.68
N ALA A 425 -0.50 10.03 2.83
CA ALA A 425 -0.40 10.67 4.14
C ALA A 425 -1.75 10.62 4.90
N PHE A 426 -2.85 10.85 4.20
CA PHE A 426 -4.18 10.67 4.80
C PHE A 426 -4.45 9.21 5.19
N ILE A 427 -4.21 8.23 4.32
CA ILE A 427 -4.53 6.82 4.60
C ILE A 427 -3.73 6.29 5.80
N ILE A 428 -2.43 6.60 5.85
CA ILE A 428 -1.49 6.04 6.83
C ILE A 428 -1.49 6.83 8.14
N GLU A 429 -1.48 8.15 8.09
CA GLU A 429 -1.25 9.01 9.26
C GLU A 429 -2.52 9.77 9.66
N GLY A 430 -3.16 10.43 8.70
CA GLY A 430 -4.28 11.33 8.97
C GLY A 430 -5.55 10.61 9.43
N ARG A 431 -5.90 9.48 8.80
CA ARG A 431 -7.12 8.71 9.08
C ARG A 431 -7.11 8.15 10.49
N PRO A 432 -6.07 7.44 10.99
CA PRO A 432 -6.05 6.96 12.37
C PRO A 432 -6.27 8.07 13.40
N ALA A 433 -5.58 9.20 13.24
CA ALA A 433 -5.71 10.35 14.14
C ALA A 433 -7.11 10.98 14.11
N LEU A 434 -7.76 11.01 12.94
CA LEU A 434 -9.14 11.49 12.82
C LEU A 434 -10.15 10.50 13.41
N LEU A 435 -9.96 9.19 13.19
CA LEU A 435 -10.83 8.16 13.75
C LEU A 435 -10.84 8.19 15.27
N GLU A 436 -9.68 8.37 15.91
CA GLU A 436 -9.58 8.52 17.36
C GLU A 436 -10.41 9.71 17.87
N LYS A 437 -10.30 10.87 17.21
CA LYS A 437 -11.08 12.07 17.56
C LYS A 437 -12.58 11.90 17.30
N LEU A 438 -12.96 11.13 16.29
CA LEU A 438 -14.35 10.93 15.90
C LEU A 438 -15.03 9.77 16.62
N ALA A 439 -14.28 8.93 17.34
CA ALA A 439 -14.83 7.76 18.03
C ALA A 439 -16.05 8.09 18.92
N PRO A 440 -16.05 9.17 19.74
CA PRO A 440 -17.23 9.52 20.54
C PRO A 440 -18.48 9.85 19.71
N VAL A 441 -18.29 10.46 18.53
CA VAL A 441 -19.39 10.81 17.61
C VAL A 441 -19.97 9.55 17.00
N VAL A 442 -19.10 8.64 16.56
CA VAL A 442 -19.49 7.35 15.99
C VAL A 442 -20.21 6.50 17.03
N ASP A 443 -19.70 6.44 18.26
CA ASP A 443 -20.32 5.70 19.36
C ASP A 443 -21.73 6.24 19.69
N ALA A 444 -21.88 7.57 19.78
CA ALA A 444 -23.17 8.20 20.05
C ALA A 444 -24.20 7.96 18.94
N ALA A 445 -23.77 8.06 17.67
CA ALA A 445 -24.63 7.77 16.53
C ALA A 445 -25.05 6.30 16.48
N ALA A 446 -24.12 5.37 16.76
CA ALA A 446 -24.39 3.93 16.78
C ALA A 446 -25.28 3.48 17.96
N ALA A 447 -25.18 4.17 19.10
CA ALA A 447 -25.99 3.89 20.28
C ALA A 447 -27.44 4.38 20.14
N ARG A 448 -27.74 5.25 19.16
CA ARG A 448 -29.08 5.83 19.04
C ARG A 448 -30.13 4.74 18.76
N ARG A 449 -31.24 4.87 19.48
CA ARG A 449 -32.46 4.07 19.32
C ARG A 449 -33.61 5.03 19.04
N GLY A 450 -34.41 4.75 18.03
CA GLY A 450 -35.59 5.55 17.68
C GLY A 450 -35.78 5.70 16.17
N PRO A 451 -36.95 6.21 15.75
CA PRO A 451 -37.31 6.34 14.34
C PRO A 451 -36.60 7.51 13.64
N SER A 452 -36.17 8.54 14.40
CA SER A 452 -35.50 9.72 13.84
C SER A 452 -33.99 9.50 13.73
N PRO A 453 -33.37 9.88 12.59
CA PRO A 453 -31.94 9.69 12.38
C PRO A 453 -31.10 10.52 13.35
N TYR A 454 -29.88 10.06 13.65
CA TYR A 454 -28.86 10.89 14.27
C TYR A 454 -28.32 11.88 13.24
N VAL A 455 -28.43 13.19 13.51
CA VAL A 455 -28.01 14.23 12.55
C VAL A 455 -26.64 14.77 12.94
N ILE A 456 -25.68 14.69 12.02
CA ILE A 456 -24.32 15.24 12.18
C ILE A 456 -24.14 16.40 11.21
N ALA A 457 -23.98 17.62 11.71
CA ALA A 457 -23.62 18.77 10.89
C ALA A 457 -22.09 18.94 10.88
N VAL A 458 -21.50 19.03 9.69
CA VAL A 458 -20.06 19.19 9.48
C VAL A 458 -19.79 20.51 8.74
N GLY A 459 -19.43 21.51 9.53
CA GLY A 459 -19.09 22.86 9.06
C GLY A 459 -17.59 23.06 8.95
N GLY A 460 -17.22 24.20 8.38
CA GLY A 460 -15.83 24.61 8.25
C GLY A 460 -15.62 25.41 6.98
N GLN A 461 -14.55 26.20 6.96
CA GLN A 461 -14.22 27.03 5.81
C GLN A 461 -14.05 26.20 4.52
N ALA A 462 -14.24 26.82 3.36
CA ALA A 462 -13.96 26.15 2.09
C ALA A 462 -12.53 25.58 2.08
N ARG A 463 -12.38 24.33 1.60
CA ARG A 463 -11.11 23.57 1.55
C ARG A 463 -10.51 23.18 2.90
N SER A 464 -11.28 23.27 3.99
CA SER A 464 -10.87 22.79 5.33
C SER A 464 -10.67 21.28 5.44
N GLY A 465 -11.39 20.48 4.64
CA GLY A 465 -11.45 19.01 4.78
C GLY A 465 -12.80 18.50 5.30
N LYS A 466 -13.81 19.36 5.42
CA LYS A 466 -15.18 19.00 5.83
C LYS A 466 -15.76 17.77 5.11
N SER A 467 -15.61 17.69 3.80
CA SER A 467 -16.17 16.59 3.00
C SER A 467 -15.40 15.28 3.24
N THR A 468 -14.09 15.35 3.45
CA THR A 468 -13.26 14.21 3.89
C THR A 468 -13.75 13.69 5.25
N LEU A 469 -14.04 14.59 6.20
CA LEU A 469 -14.53 14.23 7.53
C LEU A 469 -15.92 13.57 7.47
N ALA A 470 -16.84 14.14 6.70
CA ALA A 470 -18.19 13.60 6.51
C ALA A 470 -18.15 12.19 5.88
N ARG A 471 -17.28 11.98 4.89
CA ARG A 471 -17.10 10.68 4.23
C ARG A 471 -16.45 9.65 5.14
N LEU A 472 -15.45 10.06 5.92
CA LEU A 472 -14.83 9.19 6.93
C LEU A 472 -15.85 8.74 7.98
N LEU A 473 -16.70 9.65 8.46
CA LEU A 473 -17.80 9.33 9.38
C LEU A 473 -18.78 8.33 8.77
N ALA A 474 -19.26 8.60 7.55
CA ALA A 474 -20.20 7.71 6.86
C ALA A 474 -19.65 6.30 6.72
N ARG A 475 -18.38 6.18 6.32
CA ARG A 475 -17.70 4.89 6.19
C ARG A 475 -17.55 4.18 7.54
N THR A 476 -17.07 4.89 8.56
CA THR A 476 -16.83 4.32 9.90
C THR A 476 -18.14 3.87 10.55
N LEU A 477 -19.24 4.60 10.32
CA LEU A 477 -20.59 4.20 10.74
C LEU A 477 -21.04 2.93 10.02
N GLY A 478 -20.82 2.84 8.70
CA GLY A 478 -21.10 1.64 7.92
C GLY A 478 -20.32 0.42 8.40
N GLU A 479 -19.04 0.57 8.75
CA GLU A 479 -18.19 -0.47 9.35
C GLU A 479 -18.76 -0.97 10.71
N ARG A 480 -19.58 -0.16 11.38
CA ARG A 480 -20.31 -0.52 12.61
C ARG A 480 -21.77 -0.92 12.38
N GLY A 481 -22.18 -1.13 11.12
CA GLY A 481 -23.55 -1.51 10.76
C GLY A 481 -24.58 -0.37 10.84
N VAL A 482 -24.13 0.89 10.93
CA VAL A 482 -24.99 2.07 10.94
C VAL A 482 -25.09 2.63 9.53
N THR A 483 -26.26 2.50 8.92
CA THR A 483 -26.58 3.12 7.62
C THR A 483 -26.55 4.64 7.73
N ALA A 484 -25.68 5.30 6.97
CA ALA A 484 -25.55 6.75 6.94
C ALA A 484 -25.76 7.31 5.53
N ARG A 485 -26.38 8.49 5.43
CA ARG A 485 -26.51 9.26 4.18
C ARG A 485 -25.77 10.58 4.31
N VAL A 486 -24.95 10.92 3.32
CA VAL A 486 -24.23 12.20 3.27
C VAL A 486 -24.96 13.16 2.34
N LEU A 487 -25.33 14.32 2.85
CA LEU A 487 -26.02 15.39 2.15
C LEU A 487 -25.14 16.63 2.14
N SER A 488 -24.82 17.14 0.96
CA SER A 488 -23.99 18.34 0.83
C SER A 488 -24.84 19.59 0.68
N LEU A 489 -24.56 20.64 1.45
CA LEU A 489 -25.24 21.94 1.32
C LEU A 489 -24.90 22.65 0.00
N ASP A 490 -23.85 22.20 -0.70
CA ASP A 490 -23.52 22.69 -2.04
C ASP A 490 -24.71 22.48 -3.01
N ASN A 491 -25.65 21.56 -2.74
CA ASN A 491 -26.84 21.34 -3.56
C ASN A 491 -27.85 22.51 -3.56
N TRP A 492 -27.73 23.48 -2.63
CA TRP A 492 -28.52 24.71 -2.63
C TRP A 492 -27.72 25.94 -3.07
N LEU A 493 -26.45 25.73 -3.46
CA LEU A 493 -25.54 26.82 -3.81
C LEU A 493 -25.90 27.43 -5.16
N VAL A 494 -26.17 28.74 -5.17
CA VAL A 494 -26.45 29.53 -6.38
C VAL A 494 -25.26 29.47 -7.34
N GLY A 495 -25.53 29.21 -8.62
CA GLY A 495 -24.52 29.17 -9.68
C GLY A 495 -23.79 30.51 -9.82
N ALA A 496 -22.49 30.50 -10.12
CA ALA A 496 -21.69 31.71 -10.28
C ALA A 496 -22.29 32.74 -11.27
N PRO A 497 -22.90 32.34 -12.42
CA PRO A 497 -23.55 33.29 -13.33
C PRO A 497 -24.78 34.01 -12.75
N GLU A 498 -25.40 33.44 -11.71
CA GLU A 498 -26.61 33.98 -11.07
C GLU A 498 -26.29 34.81 -9.81
N ARG A 499 -25.01 34.90 -9.43
CA ARG A 499 -24.60 35.63 -8.22
C ARG A 499 -24.46 37.12 -8.51
N THR A 500 -25.00 37.97 -7.64
CA THR A 500 -24.72 39.40 -7.62
C THR A 500 -23.61 39.73 -6.61
N ALA A 501 -22.94 40.88 -6.78
CA ALA A 501 -21.78 41.28 -5.98
C ALA A 501 -22.11 41.51 -4.49
N ASP A 502 -23.37 41.79 -4.19
CA ASP A 502 -23.90 42.05 -2.86
C ASP A 502 -24.47 40.80 -2.16
N MET A 503 -24.58 39.65 -2.85
CA MET A 503 -25.10 38.43 -2.23
C MET A 503 -24.19 37.97 -1.10
N THR A 504 -24.76 37.91 0.10
CA THR A 504 -24.16 37.32 1.28
C THR A 504 -24.01 35.80 1.12
N VAL A 505 -23.16 35.17 1.94
CA VAL A 505 -23.06 33.70 1.99
C VAL A 505 -24.41 33.04 2.21
N ARG A 506 -25.26 33.64 3.06
CA ARG A 506 -26.57 33.10 3.43
C ARG A 506 -27.54 33.07 2.24
N GLU A 507 -27.54 34.12 1.43
CA GLU A 507 -28.35 34.20 0.21
C GLU A 507 -27.84 33.23 -0.85
N ARG A 508 -26.51 33.06 -0.97
CA ARG A 508 -25.93 32.11 -1.93
C ARG A 508 -26.25 30.65 -1.63
N TYR A 509 -26.39 30.28 -0.36
CA TYR A 509 -26.75 28.92 0.05
C TYR A 509 -28.26 28.72 0.26
N ARG A 510 -29.10 29.76 0.09
CA ARG A 510 -30.56 29.68 0.25
C ARG A 510 -30.99 29.01 1.57
N TYR A 511 -30.59 29.58 2.71
CA TYR A 511 -30.78 28.96 4.03
C TYR A 511 -32.23 28.53 4.33
N ARG A 512 -33.24 29.32 3.92
CA ARG A 512 -34.65 28.97 4.14
C ARG A 512 -35.05 27.67 3.43
N ASP A 513 -34.52 27.46 2.22
CA ASP A 513 -34.76 26.25 1.44
C ASP A 513 -34.08 25.05 2.11
N ILE A 514 -32.83 25.22 2.58
CA ILE A 514 -32.11 24.21 3.35
C ILE A 514 -32.90 23.78 4.60
N GLU A 515 -33.39 24.75 5.38
CA GLU A 515 -34.15 24.48 6.61
C GLU A 515 -35.43 23.71 6.32
N SER A 516 -36.23 24.19 5.35
CA SER A 516 -37.45 23.53 4.91
C SER A 516 -37.20 22.09 4.42
N ASP A 517 -36.16 21.88 3.60
CA ASP A 517 -35.87 20.57 3.04
C ASP A 517 -35.32 19.59 4.08
N ILE A 518 -34.54 20.07 5.06
CA ILE A 518 -34.08 19.22 6.18
C ILE A 518 -35.27 18.80 7.04
N GLU A 519 -36.19 19.70 7.36
CA GLU A 519 -37.40 19.35 8.13
C GLU A 519 -38.22 18.27 7.42
N ARG A 520 -38.44 18.44 6.10
CA ARG A 520 -39.14 17.46 5.27
C ARG A 520 -38.42 16.11 5.23
N LEU A 521 -37.09 16.10 5.08
CA LEU A 521 -36.31 14.87 5.13
C LEU A 521 -36.44 14.15 6.47
N LEU A 522 -36.38 14.87 7.58
CA LEU A 522 -36.52 14.30 8.93
C LEU A 522 -37.94 13.82 9.22
N ALA A 523 -38.95 14.36 8.53
CA ALA A 523 -40.32 13.86 8.51
C ALA A 523 -40.51 12.62 7.61
N GLY A 524 -39.48 12.19 6.88
CA GLY A 524 -39.48 11.01 6.01
C GLY A 524 -39.87 11.29 4.55
N GLU A 525 -39.99 12.56 4.15
CA GLU A 525 -40.23 12.93 2.77
C GLU A 525 -38.96 12.85 1.92
N ALA A 526 -39.15 12.73 0.60
CA ALA A 526 -38.10 12.95 -0.37
C ALA A 526 -38.07 14.43 -0.81
N ILE A 527 -36.87 14.94 -1.10
CA ILE A 527 -36.65 16.31 -1.57
C ILE A 527 -36.00 16.31 -2.96
N GLU A 528 -36.23 17.37 -3.72
CA GLU A 528 -35.60 17.58 -5.02
C GLU A 528 -34.36 18.45 -4.86
N LEU A 529 -33.20 17.92 -5.22
CA LEU A 529 -31.93 18.64 -5.10
C LEU A 529 -31.46 19.18 -6.44
N SER A 530 -30.77 20.32 -6.40
CA SER A 530 -29.91 20.72 -7.51
C SER A 530 -28.57 20.00 -7.42
N ARG A 531 -27.89 19.80 -8.54
CA ARG A 531 -26.50 19.32 -8.60
C ARG A 531 -25.60 20.51 -8.88
N TYR A 532 -24.77 20.87 -7.89
CA TYR A 532 -23.75 21.89 -8.09
C TYR A 532 -22.50 21.29 -8.73
N ASP A 533 -22.19 21.73 -9.94
CA ASP A 533 -20.92 21.41 -10.60
C ASP A 533 -19.85 22.32 -10.02
N ALA A 534 -19.02 21.78 -9.13
CA ALA A 534 -17.95 22.54 -8.52
C ALA A 534 -16.92 23.03 -9.56
N TYR A 535 -16.68 22.29 -10.65
CA TYR A 535 -15.75 22.68 -11.72
C TYR A 535 -16.29 23.88 -12.49
N ARG A 536 -17.51 23.77 -13.03
CA ARG A 536 -18.15 24.85 -13.82
C ARG A 536 -18.70 25.98 -12.95
N ARG A 537 -18.83 25.75 -11.65
CA ARG A 537 -19.48 26.63 -10.67
C ARG A 537 -20.94 26.92 -11.01
N THR A 538 -21.62 25.99 -11.66
CA THR A 538 -23.02 26.12 -12.11
C THR A 538 -23.91 25.15 -11.34
N ALA A 539 -25.15 25.54 -11.07
CA ALA A 539 -26.18 24.64 -10.59
C ALA A 539 -26.97 24.10 -11.79
N ALA A 540 -27.34 22.82 -11.75
CA ALA A 540 -28.29 22.21 -12.68
C ALA A 540 -29.33 21.42 -11.87
N PRO A 541 -30.51 21.11 -12.45
CA PRO A 541 -31.42 20.15 -11.85
C PRO A 541 -30.67 18.86 -11.51
N GLY A 542 -30.78 18.42 -10.26
CA GLY A 542 -30.16 17.20 -9.78
C GLY A 542 -31.15 16.06 -9.83
N GLY A 543 -31.49 15.53 -8.67
CA GLY A 543 -32.48 14.47 -8.55
C GLY A 543 -33.00 14.35 -7.13
N THR A 544 -33.89 13.39 -6.95
CA THR A 544 -34.55 13.12 -5.67
C THR A 544 -33.57 12.57 -4.64
N PHE A 545 -33.64 13.08 -3.42
CA PHE A 545 -32.90 12.58 -2.26
C PHE A 545 -33.86 12.24 -1.12
N SER A 546 -33.68 11.07 -0.53
CA SER A 546 -34.42 10.55 0.62
C SER A 546 -33.44 9.93 1.62
N LEU A 547 -33.91 9.72 2.85
CA LEU A 547 -33.12 9.03 3.87
C LEU A 547 -33.15 7.50 3.72
N ASP A 548 -34.17 6.94 3.07
CA ASP A 548 -34.33 5.49 2.84
C ASP A 548 -34.14 4.65 4.12
N GLY A 549 -34.65 5.14 5.26
CA GLY A 549 -34.51 4.49 6.57
C GLY A 549 -33.11 4.59 7.18
N ALA A 550 -32.23 5.44 6.66
CA ALA A 550 -30.89 5.62 7.20
C ALA A 550 -30.94 6.14 8.65
N HIS A 551 -30.29 5.40 9.54
CA HIS A 551 -30.15 5.76 10.96
C HIS A 551 -29.32 7.04 11.21
N CYS A 552 -28.53 7.50 10.25
CA CYS A 552 -27.74 8.71 10.39
C CYS A 552 -27.78 9.57 9.13
N LEU A 553 -28.00 10.88 9.31
CA LEU A 553 -27.84 11.90 8.29
C LEU A 553 -26.62 12.74 8.61
N ILE A 554 -25.67 12.81 7.68
CA ILE A 554 -24.48 13.65 7.78
C ILE A 554 -24.65 14.79 6.79
N VAL A 555 -24.74 16.02 7.28
CA VAL A 555 -24.88 17.23 6.46
C VAL A 555 -23.55 17.97 6.43
N ASP A 556 -22.88 18.00 5.28
CA ASP A 556 -21.61 18.70 5.09
C ASP A 556 -21.78 19.99 4.29
N GLY A 557 -21.08 21.05 4.66
CA GLY A 557 -21.25 22.32 3.98
C GLY A 557 -20.48 23.44 4.65
N VAL A 558 -20.10 24.46 3.87
CA VAL A 558 -19.37 25.60 4.45
C VAL A 558 -20.21 26.26 5.55
N ALA A 559 -21.50 26.44 5.26
CA ALA A 559 -22.50 27.05 6.12
C ALA A 559 -23.15 26.09 7.14
N ALA A 560 -22.73 24.82 7.24
CA ALA A 560 -23.49 23.82 8.00
C ALA A 560 -23.69 24.14 9.50
N LEU A 561 -22.80 24.96 10.07
CA LEU A 561 -22.89 25.42 11.46
C LEU A 561 -23.43 26.86 11.59
N ASP A 562 -23.69 27.56 10.48
CA ASP A 562 -24.31 28.89 10.48
C ASP A 562 -25.82 28.83 10.23
N VAL A 563 -26.33 27.79 9.53
CA VAL A 563 -27.77 27.58 9.29
C VAL A 563 -28.51 27.29 10.60
N PRO A 564 -29.38 28.20 11.10
CA PRO A 564 -30.05 28.05 12.40
C PRO A 564 -30.86 26.75 12.56
N GLY A 565 -31.77 26.43 11.63
CA GLY A 565 -32.62 25.24 11.73
C GLY A 565 -31.82 23.94 11.73
N LEU A 566 -30.76 23.85 10.90
CA LEU A 566 -29.84 22.71 10.92
C LEU A 566 -29.13 22.57 12.27
N ARG A 567 -28.72 23.67 12.92
CA ARG A 567 -28.07 23.60 14.25
C ARG A 567 -29.00 23.05 15.32
N GLU A 568 -30.28 23.42 15.27
CA GLU A 568 -31.30 23.01 16.24
C GLU A 568 -31.59 21.51 16.13
N VAL A 569 -31.66 20.97 14.92
CA VAL A 569 -31.91 19.52 14.70
C VAL A 569 -30.64 18.67 14.79
N ALA A 570 -29.45 19.26 14.63
CA ALA A 570 -28.19 18.54 14.68
C ALA A 570 -27.92 17.94 16.07
N SER A 571 -27.83 16.62 16.13
CA SER A 571 -27.42 15.87 17.32
C SER A 571 -25.94 16.06 17.64
N CYS A 572 -25.11 16.21 16.59
CA CYS A 572 -23.70 16.54 16.71
C CYS A 572 -23.28 17.64 15.73
N ARG A 573 -22.48 18.61 16.18
CA ARG A 573 -21.93 19.69 15.35
C ARG A 573 -20.41 19.66 15.36
N LEU A 574 -19.82 19.41 14.20
CA LEU A 574 -18.38 19.33 13.98
C LEU A 574 -17.91 20.52 13.17
N PHE A 575 -16.79 21.12 13.56
CA PHE A 575 -16.11 22.12 12.76
C PHE A 575 -14.75 21.60 12.29
N ALA A 576 -14.59 21.44 10.97
CA ALA A 576 -13.32 21.10 10.35
C ALA A 576 -12.42 22.34 10.30
N ASP A 577 -11.34 22.29 11.08
CA ASP A 577 -10.37 23.38 11.23
C ASP A 577 -9.06 23.00 10.57
N ILE A 578 -8.36 23.99 10.01
CA ILE A 578 -7.09 23.79 9.31
C ILE A 578 -6.24 25.06 9.43
N PRO A 579 -4.90 24.94 9.53
CA PRO A 579 -4.05 26.12 9.44
C PRO A 579 -4.27 26.89 8.14
N GLU A 580 -4.38 28.22 8.24
CA GLU A 580 -4.71 29.09 7.10
C GLU A 580 -3.74 28.94 5.91
N ALA A 581 -2.44 28.77 6.19
CA ALA A 581 -1.44 28.54 5.15
C ALA A 581 -1.76 27.29 4.31
N ARG A 582 -2.11 26.18 4.97
CA ARG A 582 -2.52 24.92 4.31
C ARG A 582 -3.84 25.06 3.57
N ARG A 583 -4.79 25.79 4.15
CA ARG A 583 -6.08 26.05 3.50
C ARG A 583 -5.90 26.85 2.21
N ARG A 584 -5.05 27.87 2.24
CA ARG A 584 -4.67 28.67 1.06
C ARG A 584 -4.07 27.78 -0.03
N GLU A 585 -3.11 26.92 0.32
CA GLU A 585 -2.52 25.96 -0.62
C GLU A 585 -3.60 25.10 -1.30
N ARG A 586 -4.49 24.48 -0.52
CA ARG A 586 -5.61 23.66 -1.03
C ARG A 586 -6.61 24.46 -1.87
N PHE A 587 -6.83 25.73 -1.54
CA PHE A 587 -7.66 26.63 -2.33
C PHE A 587 -7.04 26.89 -3.70
N PHE A 588 -5.77 27.28 -3.73
CA PHE A 588 -5.07 27.57 -4.98
C PHE A 588 -4.96 26.33 -5.85
N ALA A 589 -4.57 25.18 -5.28
CA ALA A 589 -4.50 23.91 -6.00
C ALA A 589 -5.84 23.55 -6.66
N PHE A 590 -6.94 23.69 -5.92
CA PHE A 590 -8.28 23.39 -6.43
C PHE A 590 -8.71 24.29 -7.60
N TYR A 591 -8.38 25.58 -7.59
CA TYR A 591 -8.75 26.47 -8.70
C TYR A 591 -7.75 26.42 -9.87
N ARG A 592 -6.47 26.10 -9.63
CA ARG A 592 -5.54 25.75 -10.72
C ARG A 592 -6.01 24.51 -11.48
N TRP A 593 -6.54 23.52 -10.77
CA TRP A 593 -7.17 22.33 -11.38
C TRP A 593 -8.42 22.66 -12.25
N LYS A 594 -9.02 23.83 -12.03
CA LYS A 594 -10.10 24.39 -12.87
C LYS A 594 -9.61 25.29 -14.00
N ASP A 595 -8.30 25.31 -14.24
CA ASP A 595 -7.69 26.11 -15.28
C ASP A 595 -7.87 27.63 -15.05
N MET A 596 -8.08 28.05 -13.79
CA MET A 596 -8.22 29.46 -13.41
C MET A 596 -6.84 30.14 -13.30
N PRO A 597 -6.62 31.31 -13.93
CA PRO A 597 -5.37 32.06 -13.82
C PRO A 597 -5.06 32.48 -12.38
N GLU A 598 -3.79 32.44 -12.00
CA GLU A 598 -3.35 32.73 -10.61
C GLU A 598 -3.79 34.11 -10.08
N PRO A 599 -3.79 35.22 -10.86
CA PRO A 599 -4.33 36.50 -10.40
C PRO A 599 -5.83 36.45 -10.07
N GLU A 600 -6.62 35.66 -10.80
CA GLU A 600 -8.06 35.49 -10.54
C GLU A 600 -8.29 34.65 -9.29
N ILE A 601 -7.47 33.62 -9.07
CA ILE A 601 -7.49 32.83 -7.82
C ILE A 601 -7.20 33.74 -6.63
N GLU A 602 -6.18 34.59 -6.73
CA GLU A 602 -5.79 35.53 -5.67
C GLU A 602 -6.92 36.52 -5.35
N ALA A 603 -7.56 37.08 -6.39
CA ALA A 603 -8.70 37.98 -6.24
C ALA A 603 -9.89 37.28 -5.57
N LEU A 604 -10.25 36.08 -6.04
CA LEU A 604 -11.31 35.27 -5.46
C LEU A 604 -10.99 34.88 -4.01
N TYR A 605 -9.74 34.57 -3.69
CA TYR A 605 -9.33 34.24 -2.33
C TYR A 605 -9.51 35.44 -1.39
N ARG A 606 -9.12 36.65 -1.81
CA ARG A 606 -9.31 37.88 -1.05
C ARG A 606 -10.78 38.20 -0.83
N GLU A 607 -11.62 38.01 -1.85
CA GLU A 607 -13.08 38.11 -1.71
C GLU A 607 -13.58 37.18 -0.59
N ARG A 608 -13.16 35.90 -0.60
CA ARG A 608 -13.54 34.89 0.41
C ARG A 608 -13.13 35.27 1.82
N LEU A 609 -11.96 35.89 1.99
CA LEU A 609 -11.46 36.35 3.29
C LEU A 609 -12.33 37.45 3.89
N VAL A 610 -13.04 38.23 3.07
CA VAL A 610 -13.91 39.32 3.53
C VAL A 610 -15.35 38.85 3.68
N ASP A 611 -15.87 38.11 2.69
CA ASP A 611 -17.30 37.83 2.57
C ASP A 611 -17.74 36.53 3.28
N GLU A 612 -16.87 35.52 3.35
CA GLU A 612 -17.21 34.16 3.78
C GLU A 612 -16.52 33.80 5.09
N VAL A 613 -15.20 33.97 5.15
CA VAL A 613 -14.38 33.49 6.27
C VAL A 613 -14.82 34.04 7.63
N PRO A 614 -15.12 35.35 7.81
CA PRO A 614 -15.51 35.87 9.13
C PRO A 614 -16.81 35.24 9.64
N CYS A 615 -17.80 35.09 8.76
CA CYS A 615 -19.10 34.49 9.10
C CYS A 615 -18.94 33.00 9.46
N ILE A 616 -18.15 32.27 8.67
CA ILE A 616 -17.98 30.83 8.87
C ILE A 616 -17.11 30.54 10.10
N GLU A 617 -16.04 31.31 10.34
CA GLU A 617 -15.23 31.16 11.54
C GLU A 617 -16.04 31.52 12.80
N ALA A 618 -16.90 32.53 12.75
CA ALA A 618 -17.82 32.82 13.84
C ALA A 618 -18.78 31.65 14.14
N SER A 619 -19.17 30.86 13.13
CA SER A 619 -20.02 29.68 13.32
C SER A 619 -19.34 28.56 14.14
N LYS A 620 -18.01 28.57 14.25
CA LYS A 620 -17.23 27.63 15.06
C LYS A 620 -17.65 27.60 16.53
N GLN A 621 -18.17 28.72 17.06
CA GLN A 621 -18.70 28.78 18.43
C GLN A 621 -19.86 27.81 18.68
N HIS A 622 -20.54 27.35 17.63
CA HIS A 622 -21.64 26.38 17.73
C HIS A 622 -21.17 24.93 17.63
N ALA A 623 -19.88 24.69 17.36
CA ALA A 623 -19.31 23.36 17.28
C ALA A 623 -19.21 22.75 18.68
N GLN A 624 -19.59 21.48 18.79
CA GLN A 624 -19.29 20.67 19.98
C GLN A 624 -17.88 20.09 19.91
N ILE A 625 -17.39 19.82 18.70
CA ILE A 625 -16.05 19.28 18.46
C ILE A 625 -15.42 20.05 17.31
N VAL A 626 -14.22 20.57 17.57
CA VAL A 626 -13.37 21.18 16.55
C VAL A 626 -12.32 20.14 16.13
N VAL A 627 -12.39 19.71 14.88
CA VAL A 627 -11.48 18.69 14.33
C VAL A 627 -10.42 19.39 13.51
N ARG A 628 -9.20 19.46 14.05
CA ARG A 628 -8.02 19.89 13.29
C ARG A 628 -7.64 18.84 12.26
N ILE A 629 -7.77 19.20 10.99
CA ILE A 629 -7.38 18.38 9.85
C ILE A 629 -5.85 18.46 9.70
N PRO A 630 -5.17 17.31 9.62
CA PRO A 630 -3.72 17.24 9.47
C PRO A 630 -3.22 17.80 8.12
#